data_AF-A4CRF4-F1
#
_entry.id   AF-A4CRF4-F1
#
_cell.length_a   1.000
_cell.length_b   1.000
_cell.length_c   1.000
_cell.angle_alpha   90.00
_cell.angle_beta   90.00
_cell.angle_gamma   90.00
#
_symmetry.space_group_name_H-M   'P 1'
#
loop_
_entity.id
_entity.type
_entity.pdbx_description
1 polymer ?
#
loop_
_entity_poly.entity_id
_entity_poly.type
_entity_poly.pdbx_seq_one_letter_code
_entity_poly.pdbx_strand_id
1 'polypeptide(L)'
;MNISASDRWMKGLIGLAFGSQLLMIPAMASALDGIKPDLIACFTTGVASRCARALDLTERLQRRAANSERYPCQTQLLGLQAEVVMVQLSEGRGEQALETLQASDRVCQGL
;
A
#
# COMPACT_ATOMS: atom_id res chain seq x y z
N MET A 1 -17.89 -36.34 -52.62
CA MET A 1 -16.73 -37.20 -52.90
C MET A 1 -15.77 -36.43 -53.78
N ASN A 2 -14.56 -36.14 -53.27
CA ASN A 2 -13.32 -36.07 -54.05
C ASN A 2 -12.16 -35.89 -53.06
N ILE A 3 -11.29 -36.89 -53.01
CA ILE A 3 -9.98 -36.85 -52.37
C ILE A 3 -8.99 -36.48 -53.49
N SER A 4 -8.11 -35.51 -53.26
CA SER A 4 -6.79 -35.53 -53.89
C SER A 4 -5.78 -34.90 -52.95
N ALA A 5 -4.69 -35.63 -52.79
CA ALA A 5 -3.68 -35.48 -51.77
C ALA A 5 -2.54 -34.58 -52.22
N SER A 6 -1.89 -33.98 -51.21
CA SER A 6 -0.44 -33.79 -51.13
C SER A 6 0.21 -32.86 -52.16
N ASP A 7 0.40 -31.60 -51.75
CA ASP A 7 1.69 -30.93 -52.01
C ASP A 7 2.30 -30.40 -50.72
N ARG A 8 3.22 -31.22 -50.24
CA ARG A 8 4.16 -31.07 -49.14
C ARG A 8 5.24 -30.06 -49.54
N TRP A 9 5.09 -28.76 -49.30
CA TRP A 9 6.24 -27.83 -49.22
C TRP A 9 5.86 -26.53 -48.49
N MET A 10 6.01 -26.48 -47.17
CA MET A 10 6.57 -25.29 -46.52
C MET A 10 7.09 -25.66 -45.14
N LYS A 11 8.37 -26.01 -45.16
CA LYS A 11 9.23 -26.11 -43.99
C LYS A 11 9.21 -24.77 -43.24
N GLY A 12 8.86 -24.85 -41.95
CA GLY A 12 9.67 -24.25 -40.90
C GLY A 12 9.45 -22.77 -40.61
N LEU A 13 9.59 -22.48 -39.31
CA LEU A 13 9.69 -21.17 -38.67
C LEU A 13 8.31 -20.48 -38.62
N ILE A 14 7.72 -20.29 -37.45
CA ILE A 14 8.15 -19.24 -36.52
C ILE A 14 7.69 -19.63 -35.11
N GLY A 15 8.61 -19.51 -34.17
CA GLY A 15 8.45 -19.93 -32.78
C GLY A 15 7.36 -19.17 -32.03
N LEU A 16 6.82 -19.87 -31.03
CA LEU A 16 6.03 -19.33 -29.92
C LEU A 16 6.82 -18.21 -29.21
N ALA A 17 6.62 -16.97 -29.62
CA ALA A 17 7.00 -15.81 -28.84
C ALA A 17 5.87 -15.50 -27.82
N PHE A 18 5.69 -16.38 -26.83
CA PHE A 18 5.04 -16.00 -25.57
C PHE A 18 6.07 -15.26 -24.72
N GLY A 19 6.48 -14.08 -25.20
CA GLY A 19 7.26 -13.13 -24.43
C GLY A 19 6.36 -12.46 -23.39
N SER A 20 5.95 -13.20 -22.35
CA SER A 20 5.46 -12.58 -21.12
C SER A 20 6.64 -11.89 -20.44
N GLN A 21 7.00 -10.72 -20.96
CA GLN A 21 7.81 -9.76 -20.23
C GLN A 21 6.95 -9.31 -19.05
N LEU A 22 7.11 -10.00 -17.90
CA LEU A 22 6.69 -9.45 -16.62
C LEU A 22 7.39 -8.10 -16.48
N LEU A 23 6.63 -7.03 -16.72
CA LEU A 23 6.98 -5.69 -16.28
C LEU A 23 7.17 -5.75 -14.76
N MET A 24 8.41 -5.89 -14.32
CA MET A 24 8.81 -5.75 -12.93
C MET A 24 8.64 -4.28 -12.57
N ILE A 25 7.42 -3.88 -12.17
CA ILE A 25 7.18 -2.56 -11.63
C ILE A 25 7.86 -2.53 -10.25
N PRO A 26 8.80 -1.59 -9.99
CA PRO A 26 9.41 -1.48 -8.69
C PRO A 26 8.32 -1.18 -7.65
N ALA A 27 8.17 -2.06 -6.67
CA ALA A 27 7.30 -1.81 -5.54
C ALA A 27 7.94 -0.71 -4.68
N MET A 28 7.32 0.48 -4.67
CA MET A 28 7.74 1.56 -3.79
C MET A 28 7.28 1.21 -2.37
N ALA A 29 8.23 1.22 -1.42
CA ALA A 29 7.90 1.05 -0.02
C ALA A 29 7.00 2.21 0.44
N SER A 30 6.03 1.88 1.29
CA SER A 30 5.22 2.89 1.94
C SER A 30 6.02 3.47 3.09
N ALA A 31 5.97 4.78 3.25
CA ALA A 31 6.59 5.39 4.42
C ALA A 31 5.93 4.95 5.74
N LEU A 32 4.72 4.34 5.68
CA LEU A 32 4.09 3.73 6.85
C LEU A 32 4.67 2.36 7.21
N ASP A 33 5.40 1.67 6.33
CA ASP A 33 5.88 0.30 6.60
C ASP A 33 6.69 0.21 7.91
N GLY A 34 7.47 1.26 8.22
CA GLY A 34 8.26 1.34 9.45
C GLY A 34 7.46 1.60 10.73
N ILE A 35 6.20 2.05 10.64
CA ILE A 35 5.37 2.45 11.80
C ILE A 35 4.05 1.67 11.90
N LYS A 36 3.72 0.88 10.87
CA LYS A 36 2.49 0.08 10.77
C LYS A 36 2.28 -0.85 11.97
N PRO A 37 3.31 -1.52 12.54
CA PRO A 37 3.13 -2.36 13.72
C PRO A 37 2.64 -1.59 14.95
N ASP A 38 3.14 -0.38 15.18
CA ASP A 38 2.72 0.47 16.31
C ASP A 38 1.28 0.96 16.14
N LEU A 39 0.90 1.34 14.91
CA LEU A 39 -0.47 1.72 14.57
C LEU A 39 -1.46 0.57 14.77
N ILE A 40 -1.14 -0.63 14.28
CA ILE A 40 -1.96 -1.83 14.50
C ILE A 40 -2.06 -2.15 15.99
N ALA A 41 -0.96 -2.05 16.74
CA ALA A 41 -0.96 -2.30 18.16
C ALA A 41 -1.85 -1.30 18.92
N CYS A 42 -1.87 -0.01 18.52
CA CYS A 42 -2.83 0.96 19.06
C CYS A 42 -4.26 0.58 18.68
N PHE A 43 -4.58 0.41 17.40
CA PHE A 43 -5.94 0.18 16.90
C PHE A 43 -6.58 -1.10 17.44
N THR A 44 -5.78 -2.11 17.75
CA THR A 44 -6.27 -3.39 18.29
C THR A 44 -6.41 -3.41 19.81
N THR A 45 -5.64 -2.59 20.54
CA THR A 45 -5.59 -2.69 22.01
C THR A 45 -6.08 -1.46 22.75
N GLY A 46 -6.11 -0.29 22.11
CA GLY A 46 -6.47 0.98 22.75
C GLY A 46 -5.54 1.41 23.89
N VAL A 47 -4.44 0.69 24.13
CA VAL A 47 -3.54 0.97 25.26
C VAL A 47 -2.88 2.32 25.07
N ALA A 48 -3.10 3.22 26.03
CA ALA A 48 -2.69 4.63 25.94
C ALA A 48 -1.21 4.83 25.57
N SER A 49 -0.29 4.04 26.16
CA SER A 49 1.14 4.15 25.85
C SER A 49 1.50 3.72 24.42
N ARG A 50 0.76 2.76 23.86
CA ARG A 50 0.93 2.31 22.46
C ARG A 50 0.37 3.35 21.49
N CYS A 51 -0.80 3.90 21.79
CA CYS A 51 -1.39 4.96 20.98
C CYS A 51 -0.58 6.26 21.02
N ALA A 52 -0.02 6.63 22.17
CA ALA A 52 0.90 7.78 22.26
C ALA A 52 2.15 7.59 21.38
N ARG A 53 2.75 6.38 21.37
CA ARG A 53 3.86 6.07 20.47
C ARG A 53 3.43 6.15 19.00
N ALA A 54 2.30 5.54 18.64
CA ALA A 54 1.78 5.58 17.28
C ALA A 54 1.52 7.01 16.81
N LEU A 55 1.01 7.88 17.68
CA LEU A 55 0.77 9.29 17.39
C LEU A 55 2.08 10.05 17.11
N ASP A 56 3.10 9.90 17.98
CA ASP A 56 4.41 10.55 17.76
C ASP A 56 5.08 10.10 16.46
N LEU A 57 5.04 8.80 16.16
CA LEU A 57 5.61 8.25 14.94
C LEU A 57 4.89 8.78 13.68
N THR A 58 3.56 8.81 13.72
CA THR A 58 2.74 9.30 12.60
C THR A 58 2.93 10.79 12.37
N GLU A 59 3.05 11.58 13.44
CA GLU A 59 3.33 13.02 13.37
C GLU A 59 4.72 13.32 12.79
N ARG A 60 5.76 12.56 13.18
CA ARG A 60 7.09 12.68 12.54
C ARG A 60 7.02 12.41 11.03
N LEU A 61 6.22 11.42 10.63
CA LEU A 61 6.02 11.08 9.23
C LEU A 61 5.24 12.17 8.49
N GLN A 62 4.21 12.74 9.13
CA GLN A 62 3.43 13.84 8.59
C GLN A 62 4.30 15.06 8.30
N ARG A 63 5.20 15.42 9.23
CA ARG A 63 6.14 16.53 9.05
C ARG A 63 7.14 16.25 7.93
N ARG A 64 7.61 15.01 7.80
CA ARG A 64 8.46 14.61 6.67
C ARG A 64 7.72 14.75 5.35
N ALA A 65 6.47 14.29 5.27
CA ALA A 65 5.64 14.44 4.09
C ALA A 65 5.45 15.92 3.72
N ALA A 66 5.21 16.79 4.71
CA ALA A 66 5.12 18.24 4.51
C ALA A 66 6.43 18.84 3.97
N ASN A 67 7.57 18.48 4.57
CA ASN A 67 8.89 18.96 4.14
C ASN A 67 9.26 18.51 2.72
N SER A 68 8.75 17.36 2.28
CA SER A 68 8.94 16.83 0.93
C SER A 68 7.81 17.24 -0.03
N GLU A 69 6.93 18.17 0.36
CA GLU A 69 5.77 18.63 -0.41
C GLU A 69 4.82 17.51 -0.87
N ARG A 70 4.82 16.38 -0.15
CA ARG A 70 3.94 15.23 -0.38
C ARG A 70 2.59 15.47 0.31
N TYR A 71 1.93 16.57 -0.03
CA TYR A 71 0.69 17.03 0.60
C TYR A 71 -0.44 15.97 0.63
N PRO A 72 -0.63 15.11 -0.40
CA PRO A 72 -1.61 14.03 -0.30
C PRO A 72 -1.32 13.05 0.84
N CYS A 73 -0.07 12.63 1.01
CA CYS A 73 0.33 11.76 2.12
C CYS A 73 0.25 12.51 3.45
N GLN A 74 0.67 13.77 3.51
CA GLN A 74 0.55 14.60 4.71
C GLN A 74 -0.90 14.65 5.22
N THR A 75 -1.87 14.92 4.33
CA THR A 75 -3.29 14.99 4.70
C THR A 75 -3.83 13.64 5.17
N GLN A 76 -3.43 12.55 4.53
CA GLN A 76 -3.82 11.21 5.00
C GLN A 76 -3.25 10.90 6.38
N LEU A 77 -2.00 11.29 6.65
CA LEU A 77 -1.39 11.12 7.97
C LEU A 77 -2.10 11.94 9.05
N LEU A 78 -2.64 13.11 8.73
CA LEU A 78 -3.49 13.87 9.68
C LEU A 78 -4.79 13.12 10.01
N GLY A 79 -5.44 12.52 9.01
CA GLY A 79 -6.61 11.67 9.22
C GLY A 79 -6.27 10.44 10.08
N LEU A 80 -5.13 9.81 9.82
CA LEU A 80 -4.66 8.66 10.59
C LEU A 80 -4.32 9.02 12.05
N GLN A 81 -3.75 10.20 12.29
CA GLN A 81 -3.54 10.71 13.65
C GLN A 81 -4.86 10.90 14.40
N ALA A 82 -5.91 11.40 13.71
CA ALA A 82 -7.23 11.51 14.31
C ALA A 82 -7.79 10.15 14.71
N GLU A 83 -7.64 9.11 13.89
CA GLU A 83 -8.05 7.75 14.25
C GLU A 83 -7.32 7.21 15.49
N VAL A 84 -6.01 7.49 15.62
CA VAL A 84 -5.23 7.12 16.82
C VAL A 84 -5.80 7.79 18.07
N VAL A 85 -6.14 9.08 17.98
CA VAL A 85 -6.77 9.82 19.09
C VAL A 85 -8.13 9.22 19.42
N MET A 86 -8.98 8.95 18.42
CA MET A 86 -10.31 8.39 18.65
C MET A 86 -10.26 7.01 19.30
N VAL A 87 -9.34 6.14 18.87
CA VAL A 87 -9.12 4.84 19.53
C VAL A 87 -8.63 5.03 20.97
N GLN A 88 -7.69 5.94 21.22
CA GLN A 88 -7.19 6.22 22.56
C GLN A 88 -8.29 6.70 23.52
N LEU A 89 -9.26 7.46 23.01
CA LEU A 89 -10.40 7.96 23.77
C LEU A 89 -11.51 6.90 23.94
N SER A 90 -11.36 5.70 23.37
CA SER A 90 -12.42 4.68 23.29
C SER A 90 -13.68 5.15 22.53
N GLU A 91 -13.53 6.18 21.70
CA GLU A 91 -14.56 6.78 20.85
C GLU A 91 -14.45 6.28 19.39
N GLY A 92 -13.41 5.50 19.09
CA GLY A 92 -13.08 5.02 17.75
C GLY A 92 -13.49 3.58 17.49
N ARG A 93 -13.93 3.31 16.26
CA ARG A 93 -14.13 1.95 15.75
C ARG A 93 -12.79 1.42 15.24
N GLY A 94 -12.11 0.57 16.00
CA GLY A 94 -10.79 0.02 15.61
C GLY A 94 -10.75 -0.60 14.19
N GLU A 95 -11.87 -1.09 13.68
CA GLU A 95 -12.03 -1.54 12.29
C GLU A 95 -11.89 -0.40 11.26
N GLN A 96 -12.58 0.73 11.48
CA GLN A 96 -12.51 1.91 10.61
C GLN A 96 -11.10 2.52 10.63
N ALA A 97 -10.43 2.50 11.78
CA ALA A 97 -9.04 2.94 11.90
C ALA A 97 -8.08 2.07 11.05
N LEU A 98 -8.32 0.77 10.95
CA LEU A 98 -7.55 -0.14 10.09
C LEU A 98 -7.82 0.11 8.60
N GLU A 99 -9.05 0.48 8.22
CA GLU A 99 -9.36 0.90 6.84
C GLU A 99 -8.63 2.20 6.48
N THR A 100 -8.66 3.20 7.35
CA THR A 100 -7.92 4.46 7.19
C THR A 100 -6.41 4.22 7.10
N LEU A 101 -5.88 3.25 7.86
CA LEU A 101 -4.49 2.82 7.75
C LEU A 101 -4.17 2.29 6.35
N GLN A 102 -5.00 1.39 5.81
CA GLN A 102 -4.78 0.84 4.47
C GLN A 102 -4.90 1.91 3.37
N ALA A 103 -5.84 2.84 3.50
CA ALA A 103 -5.98 3.96 2.57
C ALA A 103 -4.74 4.87 2.59
N SER A 104 -4.25 5.20 3.79
CA SER A 104 -3.05 6.01 3.99
C SER A 104 -1.80 5.33 3.41
N ASP A 105 -1.68 4.02 3.61
CA ASP A 105 -0.55 3.21 3.14
C ASP A 105 -0.38 3.27 1.61
N ARG A 106 -1.50 3.27 0.87
CA ARG A 106 -1.48 3.39 -0.60
C ARG A 106 -1.04 4.78 -1.07
N VAL A 107 -1.47 5.83 -0.37
CA VAL A 107 -1.18 7.22 -0.75
C VAL A 107 0.25 7.63 -0.39
N CYS A 108 0.82 7.01 0.64
CA CYS A 108 2.15 7.34 1.17
C CYS A 108 3.29 6.49 0.59
N GLN A 109 3.09 5.88 -0.57
CA GLN A 109 4.14 5.16 -1.29
C GLN A 109 5.20 6.11 -1.87
N GLY A 110 6.48 5.77 -1.73
CA GLY A 110 7.59 6.53 -2.31
C GLY A 110 7.92 7.84 -1.60
N LEU A 111 7.66 7.91 -0.29
CA LEU A 111 8.10 8.97 0.63
C LEU A 111 9.38 8.54 1.39
#